data_AF-A0A358Q3X6-F1
#
_entry.id   AF-A0A358Q3X6-F1
#
_cell.length_a   1.000
_cell.length_b   1.000
_cell.length_c   1.000
_cell.angle_alpha   90.00
_cell.angle_beta   90.00
_cell.angle_gamma   90.00
#
_symmetry.space_group_name_H-M   'P 1'
#
loop_
_entity.id
_entity.type
_entity.pdbx_description
1 polymer ?
#
loop_
_entity_poly.entity_id
_entity_poly.type
_entity_poly.pdbx_seq_one_letter_code
_entity_poly.pdbx_strand_id
1 'polypeptide(L)'
;MTNRRILLISLVGFLIFGGLIGGKVVYQKTWVDVSILSKSQQIPGVVSAKVVNNNSLQEMIVVTDNLTNLRQASQTLKELSDNAPIRFQDRRNGSLEKLFGQIQFALQEGIVLGNFTEMAQNVRLQAEKEGVQLELEMDNDAIYVILNQGQAQLIEVIERNGQNKFLPTEKSDI
;
A
#
# COMPACT_ATOMS: atom_id res chain seq x y z
N MET A 1 27.58 7.30 54.99
CA MET A 1 26.25 7.86 54.65
C MET A 1 26.13 8.27 53.17
N THR A 2 27.21 8.72 52.51
CA THR A 2 27.21 9.21 51.12
C THR A 2 26.90 8.13 50.06
N ASN A 3 27.43 6.92 50.20
CA ASN A 3 27.26 5.84 49.21
C ASN A 3 25.79 5.35 49.09
N ARG A 4 25.02 5.40 50.19
CA ARG A 4 23.60 5.01 50.21
C ARG A 4 22.71 6.02 49.48
N ARG A 5 23.08 7.30 49.52
CA ARG A 5 22.37 8.38 48.81
C ARG A 5 22.64 8.33 47.31
N ILE A 6 23.88 8.06 46.90
CA ILE A 6 24.25 7.89 45.49
C ILE A 6 23.55 6.67 44.88
N LEU A 7 23.49 5.54 45.60
CA LEU A 7 22.75 4.34 45.16
C LEU A 7 21.25 4.62 44.95
N LEU A 8 20.62 5.34 45.88
CA LEU A 8 19.20 5.72 45.77
C LEU A 8 18.95 6.66 44.58
N ILE A 9 19.82 7.66 44.38
CA ILE A 9 19.69 8.61 43.26
C ILE A 9 19.89 7.88 41.92
N SER A 10 20.86 6.96 41.84
CA SER A 10 21.11 6.17 40.63
C SER A 10 19.95 5.21 40.32
N LEU A 11 19.34 4.58 41.33
CA LEU A 11 18.17 3.70 41.17
C LEU A 11 16.94 4.47 40.67
N VAL A 12 16.67 5.64 41.25
CA VAL A 12 15.55 6.50 40.82
C VAL A 12 15.78 7.04 39.41
N GLY A 13 17.01 7.47 39.12
CA GLY A 13 17.40 7.90 37.77
C GLY A 13 17.19 6.79 36.73
N PHE A 14 17.59 5.56 37.05
CA PHE A 14 17.41 4.40 36.17
C PHE A 14 15.92 4.03 35.97
N LEU A 15 15.10 4.13 37.01
CA LEU A 15 13.65 3.91 36.91
C LEU A 15 12.97 4.95 36.02
N ILE A 16 13.34 6.23 36.15
CA ILE A 16 12.80 7.30 35.30
C ILE A 16 13.26 7.12 33.85
N PHE A 17 14.55 6.86 33.62
CA PHE A 17 15.08 6.64 32.27
C PHE A 17 14.50 5.38 31.62
N GLY A 18 14.40 4.29 32.38
CA GLY A 18 13.78 3.04 31.93
C GLY A 18 12.30 3.22 31.61
N GLY A 19 11.56 3.97 32.42
CA GLY A 19 10.15 4.31 32.17
C GLY A 19 9.96 5.17 30.93
N LEU A 20 10.80 6.18 30.72
CA LEU A 20 10.74 7.06 29.54
C LEU A 20 11.09 6.30 28.25
N ILE A 21 12.12 5.45 28.28
CA ILE A 21 12.52 4.63 27.12
C ILE A 21 11.46 3.56 26.84
N GLY A 22 11.00 2.85 27.87
CA GLY A 22 9.97 1.81 27.74
C GLY A 22 8.64 2.38 27.24
N GLY A 23 8.19 3.52 27.79
CA GLY A 23 6.98 4.21 27.37
C GLY A 23 7.07 4.68 25.91
N LYS A 24 8.20 5.24 25.49
CA LYS A 24 8.41 5.70 24.11
C LYS A 24 8.31 4.55 23.10
N VAL A 25 8.93 3.40 23.39
CA VAL A 25 8.92 2.23 22.49
C VAL A 25 7.52 1.64 22.35
N VAL A 26 6.78 1.52 23.47
CA VAL A 26 5.40 0.99 23.44
C VAL A 26 4.46 1.94 22.70
N TYR A 27 4.57 3.25 22.97
CA TYR A 27 3.72 4.26 22.34
C TYR A 27 3.92 4.32 20.82
N GLN A 28 5.17 4.31 20.34
CA GLN A 28 5.46 4.41 18.91
C GLN A 28 4.99 3.19 18.12
N LYS A 29 5.09 1.97 18.67
CA LYS A 29 4.76 0.76 17.93
C LYS A 29 3.25 0.44 17.92
N THR A 30 2.57 0.60 19.06
CA THR A 30 1.16 0.19 19.17
C THR A 30 0.16 1.25 18.74
N TRP A 31 0.44 2.54 18.92
CA TRP A 31 -0.51 3.60 18.55
C TRP A 31 -0.50 3.93 17.06
N VAL A 32 0.65 3.83 16.39
CA VAL A 32 0.78 4.10 14.95
C VAL A 32 -0.03 3.07 14.15
N ASP A 33 0.11 1.78 14.45
CA ASP A 33 -0.64 0.71 13.78
C ASP A 33 -2.16 0.86 13.96
N VAL A 34 -2.62 1.24 15.16
CA VAL A 34 -4.06 1.43 15.44
C VAL A 34 -4.62 2.64 14.70
N SER A 35 -3.88 3.75 14.63
CA SER A 35 -4.29 4.95 13.90
C SER A 35 -4.36 4.70 12.39
N ILE A 36 -3.34 4.06 11.82
CA ILE A 36 -3.29 3.68 10.39
C ILE A 36 -4.44 2.74 10.05
N LEU A 37 -4.68 1.72 10.88
CA LEU A 37 -5.80 0.79 10.68
C LEU A 37 -7.15 1.53 10.67
N SER A 38 -7.40 2.38 11.67
CA SER A 38 -8.68 3.08 11.79
C SER A 38 -8.96 4.06 10.64
N LYS A 39 -7.93 4.75 10.13
CA LYS A 39 -8.06 5.69 9.01
C LYS A 39 -8.13 4.98 7.66
N SER A 40 -7.35 3.91 7.47
CA SER A 40 -7.36 3.14 6.23
C SER A 40 -8.70 2.41 6.00
N GLN A 41 -9.35 1.92 7.05
CA GLN A 41 -10.68 1.30 6.96
C GLN A 41 -11.81 2.27 6.57
N GLN A 42 -11.56 3.58 6.61
CA GLN A 42 -12.52 4.57 6.08
C GLN A 42 -12.47 4.65 4.55
N ILE A 43 -11.41 4.11 3.93
CA ILE A 43 -11.28 4.02 2.48
C ILE A 43 -12.12 2.82 2.01
N PRO A 44 -13.13 3.02 1.16
CA PRO A 44 -13.98 1.93 0.68
C PRO A 44 -13.16 0.82 0.01
N GLY A 45 -13.30 -0.42 0.52
CA GLY A 45 -12.62 -1.60 -0.01
C GLY A 45 -11.18 -1.82 0.50
N VAL A 46 -10.70 -1.03 1.46
CA VAL A 46 -9.49 -1.34 2.22
C VAL A 46 -9.87 -2.11 3.49
N VAL A 47 -9.39 -3.34 3.61
CA VAL A 47 -9.65 -4.22 4.77
C VAL A 47 -8.71 -3.90 5.91
N SER A 48 -7.42 -3.71 5.59
CA SER A 48 -6.41 -3.31 6.57
C SER A 48 -5.21 -2.65 5.90
N ALA A 49 -4.55 -1.73 6.60
CA ALA A 49 -3.23 -1.24 6.25
C ALA A 49 -2.31 -1.33 7.47
N LYS A 50 -1.08 -1.82 7.28
CA LYS A 50 -0.08 -1.96 8.35
C LYS A 50 1.30 -1.65 7.81
N VAL A 51 2.12 -1.02 8.63
CA VAL A 51 3.52 -0.78 8.27
C VAL A 51 4.37 -1.88 8.88
N VAL A 52 5.06 -2.64 8.02
CA VAL A 52 5.93 -3.74 8.41
C VAL A 52 7.38 -3.40 8.07
N ASN A 53 8.30 -4.00 8.82
CA ASN A 53 9.72 -3.93 8.49
C ASN A 53 10.12 -5.26 7.85
N ASN A 54 10.33 -5.24 6.54
CA ASN A 54 10.67 -6.41 5.74
C ASN A 54 12.11 -6.26 5.23
N ASN A 55 13.00 -7.16 5.62
CA ASN A 55 14.41 -7.17 5.18
C ASN A 55 15.15 -5.83 5.32
N SER A 56 14.87 -5.05 6.38
CA SER A 56 15.46 -3.73 6.67
C SER A 56 14.87 -2.54 5.88
N LEU A 57 13.81 -2.77 5.10
CA LEU A 57 13.03 -1.72 4.46
C LEU A 57 11.62 -1.69 5.06
N GLN A 58 11.18 -0.49 5.44
CA GLN A 58 9.83 -0.26 5.95
C GLN A 58 8.87 -0.19 4.76
N GLU A 59 7.82 -1.01 4.74
CA GLU A 59 6.79 -0.99 3.70
C GLU A 59 5.39 -1.00 4.34
N MET A 60 4.42 -0.36 3.69
CA MET A 60 3.02 -0.41 4.07
C MET A 60 2.30 -1.49 3.27
N ILE A 61 1.83 -2.55 3.94
CA ILE A 61 1.00 -3.58 3.33
C ILE A 61 -0.46 -3.18 3.47
N VAL A 62 -1.19 -3.15 2.35
CA VAL A 62 -2.60 -2.78 2.27
C VAL A 62 -3.40 -3.94 1.70
N VAL A 63 -4.19 -4.60 2.55
CA VAL A 63 -5.12 -5.67 2.13
C VAL A 63 -6.41 -5.04 1.65
N THR A 64 -6.88 -5.47 0.49
CA THR A 64 -8.05 -4.92 -0.19
C THR A 64 -9.11 -5.99 -0.44
N ASP A 65 -10.37 -5.57 -0.46
CA ASP A 65 -11.51 -6.39 -0.87
C ASP A 65 -12.54 -5.49 -1.56
N ASN A 66 -12.70 -5.67 -2.87
CA ASN A 66 -13.58 -4.86 -3.71
C ASN A 66 -13.28 -3.36 -3.63
N LEU A 67 -12.00 -2.98 -3.70
CA LEU A 67 -11.56 -1.59 -3.77
C LEU A 67 -12.08 -0.93 -5.05
N THR A 68 -12.52 0.31 -4.92
CA THR A 68 -12.93 1.18 -6.02
C THR A 68 -12.19 2.51 -5.89
N ASN A 69 -12.04 3.25 -7.00
CA ASN A 69 -11.40 4.56 -7.00
C ASN A 69 -9.96 4.50 -6.46
N LEU A 70 -9.17 3.60 -7.06
CA LEU A 70 -7.81 3.27 -6.63
C LEU A 70 -6.92 4.52 -6.55
N ARG A 71 -7.12 5.50 -7.43
CA ARG A 71 -6.38 6.77 -7.41
C ARG A 71 -6.60 7.53 -6.11
N GLN A 72 -7.85 7.71 -5.68
CA GLN A 72 -8.16 8.40 -4.44
C GLN A 72 -7.66 7.62 -3.23
N ALA A 73 -7.89 6.29 -3.21
CA ALA A 73 -7.38 5.42 -2.15
C ALA A 73 -5.85 5.54 -2.02
N SER A 74 -5.14 5.49 -3.14
CA SER A 74 -3.69 5.64 -3.23
C SER A 74 -3.20 6.99 -2.70
N GLN A 75 -3.91 8.08 -2.98
CA GLN A 75 -3.56 9.42 -2.47
C GLN A 75 -3.71 9.48 -0.95
N THR A 76 -4.82 9.00 -0.40
CA THR A 76 -5.03 8.95 1.05
C THR A 76 -4.00 8.05 1.74
N LEU A 77 -3.67 6.89 1.16
CA LEU A 77 -2.67 5.98 1.71
C LEU A 77 -1.26 6.57 1.70
N LYS A 78 -0.87 7.34 0.67
CA LYS A 78 0.42 8.07 0.65
C LYS A 78 0.56 9.04 1.82
N GLU A 79 -0.52 9.71 2.22
CA GLU A 79 -0.50 10.62 3.37
C GLU A 79 -0.37 9.87 4.70
N LEU A 80 -0.84 8.62 4.76
CA LEU A 80 -0.77 7.76 5.93
C LEU A 80 0.54 6.97 6.04
N SER A 81 1.27 6.78 4.92
CA SER A 81 2.42 5.87 4.86
C SER A 81 3.72 6.42 5.42
N ASP A 82 3.78 7.72 5.78
CA ASP A 82 4.98 8.38 6.31
C ASP A 82 6.22 8.11 5.44
N ASN A 83 6.05 8.18 4.12
CA ASN A 83 7.04 7.85 3.08
C ASN A 83 7.41 6.38 2.93
N ALA A 84 6.81 5.46 3.69
CA ALA A 84 6.97 4.04 3.43
C ALA A 84 6.30 3.69 2.08
N PRO A 85 7.00 2.96 1.20
CA PRO A 85 6.41 2.45 -0.04
C PRO A 85 5.22 1.53 0.25
N ILE A 86 4.19 1.63 -0.57
CA ILE A 86 2.91 0.95 -0.39
C ILE A 86 2.88 -0.30 -1.28
N ARG A 87 2.52 -1.44 -0.69
CA ARG A 87 2.25 -2.69 -1.38
C ARG A 87 0.80 -3.07 -1.18
N PHE A 88 0.05 -3.18 -2.26
CA PHE A 88 -1.30 -3.73 -2.19
C PHE A 88 -1.26 -5.25 -2.12
N GLN A 89 -2.27 -5.81 -1.47
CA GLN A 89 -2.60 -7.23 -1.50
C GLN A 89 -4.03 -7.39 -1.99
N ASP A 90 -4.20 -8.10 -3.10
CA ASP A 90 -5.47 -8.27 -3.79
C ASP A 90 -5.91 -9.74 -3.84
N ARG A 91 -7.08 -10.00 -4.41
CA ARG A 91 -7.65 -11.35 -4.54
C ARG A 91 -7.70 -11.76 -6.01
N ARG A 92 -6.56 -11.64 -6.71
CA ARG A 92 -6.45 -12.01 -8.12
C ARG A 92 -6.62 -13.52 -8.34
N ASN A 93 -7.17 -13.86 -9.50
CA ASN A 93 -7.24 -15.22 -10.00
C ASN A 93 -6.33 -15.36 -11.24
N GLY A 94 -6.11 -16.59 -11.72
CA GLY A 94 -5.25 -16.83 -12.88
C GLY A 94 -5.76 -16.20 -14.19
N SER A 95 -7.07 -15.96 -14.32
CA SER A 95 -7.64 -15.27 -15.50
C SER A 95 -7.25 -13.79 -15.50
N LEU A 96 -7.36 -13.13 -14.35
CA LEU A 96 -6.96 -11.74 -14.17
C LEU A 96 -5.46 -11.56 -14.34
N GLU A 97 -4.65 -12.46 -13.79
CA GLU A 97 -3.19 -12.44 -13.99
C GLU A 97 -2.81 -12.56 -15.48
N LYS A 98 -3.46 -13.48 -16.20
CA LYS A 98 -3.22 -13.66 -17.63
C LYS A 98 -3.62 -12.43 -18.44
N LEU A 99 -4.81 -11.88 -18.17
CA LEU A 99 -5.28 -10.65 -18.82
C LEU A 99 -4.34 -9.48 -18.51
N PHE A 100 -3.93 -9.32 -17.25
CA PHE A 100 -3.01 -8.27 -16.84
C PHE A 100 -1.69 -8.35 -17.62
N GLY A 101 -1.11 -9.55 -17.74
CA GLY A 101 0.10 -9.77 -18.54
C GLY A 101 -0.06 -9.40 -20.01
N GLN A 102 -1.26 -9.51 -20.59
CA GLN A 102 -1.53 -9.10 -21.98
C GLN A 102 -1.66 -7.57 -22.11
N ILE A 103 -2.42 -6.93 -21.22
CA ILE A 103 -2.61 -5.48 -21.26
C ILE A 103 -1.36 -4.70 -20.86
N GLN A 104 -0.43 -5.33 -20.12
CA GLN A 104 0.81 -4.71 -19.66
C GLN A 104 1.63 -4.13 -20.81
N PHE A 105 1.65 -4.77 -21.99
CA PHE A 105 2.35 -4.22 -23.16
C PHE A 105 1.77 -2.87 -23.59
N ALA A 106 0.44 -2.77 -23.68
CA ALA A 106 -0.22 -1.52 -24.02
C ALA A 106 0.02 -0.44 -22.95
N LEU A 107 0.00 -0.81 -21.67
CA LEU A 107 0.31 0.10 -20.55
C LEU A 107 1.73 0.66 -20.69
N GLN A 108 2.73 -0.20 -20.92
CA GLN A 108 4.13 0.22 -21.07
C GLN A 108 4.36 1.05 -22.34
N GLU A 109 3.76 0.65 -23.46
CA GLU A 109 3.80 1.41 -24.70
C GLU A 109 3.21 2.82 -24.52
N GLY A 110 2.06 2.92 -23.85
CA GLY A 110 1.44 4.21 -23.52
C GLY A 110 2.35 5.10 -22.66
N ILE A 111 3.06 4.53 -21.69
CA ILE A 111 4.02 5.26 -20.85
C ILE A 111 5.20 5.78 -21.67
N VAL A 112 5.76 4.95 -22.56
CA VAL A 112 6.97 5.28 -23.33
C VAL A 112 6.67 6.24 -24.48
N LEU A 113 5.60 6.00 -25.23
CA LEU A 113 5.24 6.79 -26.42
C LEU A 113 4.37 8.00 -26.09
N GLY A 114 3.74 8.03 -24.92
CA GLY A 114 2.79 9.07 -24.53
C GLY A 114 1.39 8.91 -25.14
N ASN A 115 1.12 7.81 -25.84
CA ASN A 115 -0.16 7.56 -26.51
C ASN A 115 -1.23 6.99 -25.55
N PHE A 116 -1.53 7.73 -24.47
CA PHE A 116 -2.38 7.25 -23.38
C PHE A 116 -3.83 6.96 -23.79
N THR A 117 -4.38 7.71 -24.74
CA THR A 117 -5.77 7.49 -25.22
C THR A 117 -5.90 6.17 -25.95
N GLU A 118 -4.94 5.85 -26.83
CA GLU A 118 -4.90 4.59 -27.58
C GLU A 118 -4.63 3.41 -26.64
N MET A 119 -3.69 3.56 -25.70
CA MET A 119 -3.48 2.59 -24.63
C MET A 119 -4.79 2.29 -23.89
N ALA A 120 -5.51 3.33 -23.44
CA ALA A 120 -6.74 3.13 -22.67
C ALA A 120 -7.83 2.41 -23.48
N GLN A 121 -7.93 2.68 -24.78
CA GLN A 121 -8.84 1.98 -25.67
C GLN A 121 -8.45 0.51 -25.85
N ASN A 122 -7.16 0.23 -26.08
CA ASN A 122 -6.66 -1.13 -26.27
C ASN A 122 -6.83 -1.98 -25.01
N VAL A 123 -6.56 -1.41 -23.83
CA VAL A 123 -6.73 -2.09 -22.54
C VAL A 123 -8.21 -2.40 -22.28
N ARG A 124 -9.13 -1.44 -22.53
CA ARG A 124 -10.58 -1.65 -22.42
C ARG A 124 -11.08 -2.76 -23.32
N LEU A 125 -10.69 -2.74 -24.60
CA LEU A 125 -11.10 -3.76 -25.56
C LEU A 125 -10.63 -5.17 -25.17
N GLN A 126 -9.45 -5.31 -24.57
CA GLN A 126 -8.95 -6.60 -24.08
C GLN A 126 -9.73 -7.07 -22.85
N ALA A 127 -10.01 -6.18 -21.89
CA ALA A 127 -10.79 -6.51 -20.70
C ALA A 127 -12.24 -6.91 -21.05
N GLU A 128 -12.88 -6.17 -21.96
CA GLU A 128 -14.24 -6.44 -22.43
C GLU A 128 -14.35 -7.81 -23.11
N LYS A 129 -13.36 -8.20 -23.93
CA LYS A 129 -13.31 -9.52 -24.59
C LYS A 129 -13.31 -10.68 -23.60
N GLU A 130 -12.66 -10.51 -22.45
CA GLU A 130 -12.57 -11.51 -21.39
C GLU A 130 -13.71 -11.38 -20.34
N GLY A 131 -14.67 -10.47 -20.57
CA GLY A 131 -15.78 -10.22 -19.64
C GLY A 131 -15.33 -9.64 -18.30
N VAL A 132 -14.18 -8.97 -18.27
CA VAL A 132 -13.59 -8.36 -17.07
C VAL A 132 -13.96 -6.89 -17.01
N GLN A 133 -14.42 -6.43 -15.85
CA GLN A 133 -14.70 -5.01 -15.63
C GLN A 133 -13.38 -4.29 -15.32
N LEU A 134 -13.10 -3.22 -16.07
CA LEU A 134 -11.89 -2.43 -15.94
C LEU A 134 -12.20 -1.05 -15.35
N GLU A 135 -11.51 -0.69 -14.28
CA GLU A 135 -11.33 0.70 -13.85
C GLU A 135 -9.90 1.12 -14.22
N LEU A 136 -9.78 2.14 -15.06
CA LEU A 136 -8.49 2.67 -15.51
C LEU A 136 -8.47 4.18 -15.31
N GLU A 137 -7.63 4.62 -14.39
CA GLU A 137 -7.39 6.03 -14.10
C GLU A 137 -5.91 6.37 -14.23
N MET A 138 -5.60 7.67 -14.36
CA MET A 138 -4.22 8.14 -14.44
C MET A 138 -4.12 9.53 -13.84
N ASP A 139 -2.96 9.83 -13.24
CA ASP A 139 -2.54 11.18 -12.90
C ASP A 139 -1.10 11.44 -13.40
N ASN A 140 -0.47 12.50 -12.88
CA ASN A 140 0.88 12.89 -13.28
C ASN A 140 1.95 11.90 -12.82
N ASP A 141 1.67 11.09 -11.80
CA ASP A 141 2.64 10.21 -11.15
C ASP A 141 2.46 8.75 -11.54
N ALA A 142 1.22 8.28 -11.74
CA ALA A 142 0.93 6.87 -11.95
C ALA A 142 -0.31 6.60 -12.80
N ILE A 143 -0.39 5.37 -13.30
CA ILE A 143 -1.58 4.74 -13.88
C ILE A 143 -2.13 3.75 -12.85
N TYR A 144 -3.45 3.80 -12.64
CA TYR A 144 -4.18 3.03 -11.65
C TYR A 144 -5.10 2.04 -12.38
N VAL A 145 -4.91 0.75 -12.14
CA VAL A 145 -5.64 -0.33 -12.81
C VAL A 145 -6.37 -1.16 -11.78
N ILE A 146 -7.67 -1.34 -11.97
CA ILE A 146 -8.47 -2.36 -11.27
C ILE A 146 -9.13 -3.26 -12.31
N LEU A 147 -8.96 -4.56 -12.17
CA LEU A 147 -9.65 -5.58 -12.95
C LEU A 147 -10.55 -6.40 -12.01
N ASN A 148 -11.85 -6.40 -12.28
CA ASN A 148 -12.84 -7.14 -11.49
C ASN A 148 -13.46 -8.27 -12.31
N GLN A 149 -13.51 -9.47 -11.72
CA GLN A 149 -14.16 -10.64 -12.30
C GLN A 149 -14.85 -11.46 -11.20
N GLY A 150 -16.16 -11.26 -11.05
CA GLY A 150 -16.93 -11.88 -9.97
C GLY A 150 -16.47 -11.37 -8.60
N GLN A 151 -15.95 -12.27 -7.76
CA GLN A 151 -15.35 -11.91 -6.45
C GLN A 151 -13.83 -11.69 -6.51
N ALA A 152 -13.20 -11.95 -7.65
CA ALA A 152 -11.77 -11.75 -7.83
C ALA A 152 -11.51 -10.32 -8.27
N GLN A 153 -10.45 -9.73 -7.71
CA GLN A 153 -10.01 -8.38 -8.02
C GLN A 153 -8.49 -8.36 -8.13
N LEU A 154 -7.97 -7.77 -9.21
CA LEU A 154 -6.56 -7.47 -9.40
C LEU A 154 -6.38 -5.97 -9.42
N ILE A 155 -5.41 -5.49 -8.66
CA ILE A 155 -5.08 -4.07 -8.52
C ILE A 155 -3.64 -3.89 -8.94
N GLU A 156 -3.34 -2.86 -9.72
CA GLU A 156 -1.97 -2.42 -9.94
C GLU A 156 -1.85 -0.90 -10.01
N VAL A 157 -0.76 -0.40 -9.43
CA VAL A 157 -0.35 1.01 -9.54
C VAL A 157 0.98 1.07 -10.25
N ILE A 158 0.98 1.62 -11.46
CA ILE A 158 2.16 1.68 -12.32
C ILE A 158 2.70 3.11 -12.30
N GLU A 159 3.84 3.30 -11.65
CA GLU A 159 4.50 4.60 -11.60
C GLU A 159 5.14 4.98 -12.93
N ARG A 160 5.06 6.28 -13.26
CA ARG A 160 5.62 6.84 -14.49
C ARG A 160 6.99 7.49 -14.31
N ASN A 161 7.28 7.93 -13.08
CA ASN A 161 8.47 8.74 -12.75
C ASN A 161 9.48 8.02 -11.83
N GLY A 162 9.30 6.71 -11.57
CA GLY A 162 10.23 5.89 -10.78
C GLY A 162 10.44 6.36 -9.34
N GLN A 163 9.38 6.82 -8.68
CA GLN A 163 9.47 7.35 -7.32
C GLN A 163 9.52 6.24 -6.26
N ASN A 164 9.27 4.99 -6.64
CA ASN A 164 9.20 3.80 -5.80
C ASN A 164 8.26 3.98 -4.59
N LYS A 165 7.18 4.75 -4.74
CA LYS A 165 6.12 4.90 -3.72
C LYS A 165 5.19 3.71 -3.70
N PHE A 166 5.05 3.00 -4.81
CA PHE A 166 4.30 1.76 -4.92
C PHE A 166 5.21 0.60 -5.28
N LEU A 167 5.03 -0.50 -4.56
CA LEU A 167 5.67 -1.78 -4.82
C LEU A 167 4.72 -2.64 -5.64
N PRO A 168 5.23 -3.67 -6.36
CA PRO A 168 4.39 -4.61 -7.08
C PRO A 168 3.32 -5.20 -6.16
N THR A 169 2.08 -5.20 -6.62
CA THR A 169 0.95 -5.77 -5.87
C THR A 169 1.11 -7.29 -5.78
N GLU A 170 0.79 -7.84 -4.62
CA GLU A 170 0.87 -9.26 -4.37
C GLU A 170 -0.52 -9.87 -4.19
N LYS A 171 -0.62 -11.17 -4.44
CA LYS A 171 -1.84 -11.91 -4.12
C LYS A 171 -1.93 -12.07 -2.61
N SER A 172 -3.09 -11.76 -2.04
CA SER A 172 -3.38 -12.05 -0.64
C SER A 172 -3.60 -13.55 -0.42
N ASP A 173 -3.03 -14.08 0.66
CA ASP A 173 -3.19 -15.48 1.08
C ASP A 173 -4.51 -15.73 1.86
N ILE A 174 -5.39 -14.72 1.95
CA ILE A 174 -6.62 -14.72 2.77
C ILE A 174 -7.84 -15.18 1.97
#